data_AF-A0A955Q0B8-F1
#
_entry.id   AF-A0A955Q0B8-F1
#
_cell.length_a   1.000
_cell.length_b   1.000
_cell.length_c   1.000
_cell.angle_alpha   90.00
_cell.angle_beta   90.00
_cell.angle_gamma   90.00
#
_symmetry.space_group_name_H-M   'P 1'
#
loop_
_entity.id
_entity.type
_entity.pdbx_description
1 polymer ?
#
loop_
_entity_poly.entity_id
_entity_poly.type
_entity_poly.pdbx_seq_one_letter_code
_entity_poly.pdbx_strand_id
1 'polypeptide(L)'
;MLPTRLPLPEFYEELVKTQRILNLKHLGWSALKGTMRIAAGLLLRGQTNFVKMLWKFNSVYNPKLQLSDHQRPVNYELSIPSSSHSLEGHNLLFIHKGKGRAGRALDHSTEEFVDSTRNGGKD
;
A
#
# COMPACT_ATOMS: atom_id res chain seq x y z
N MET A 1 16.23 -4.48 5.52
CA MET A 1 15.34 -4.94 6.61
C MET A 1 15.49 -3.96 7.76
N LEU A 2 14.40 -3.43 8.33
CA LEU A 2 14.48 -2.55 9.50
C LEU A 2 14.94 -3.38 10.72
N PRO A 3 15.91 -2.92 11.50
CA PRO A 3 16.34 -3.65 12.70
C PRO A 3 15.21 -3.63 13.74
N THR A 4 14.61 -4.78 14.01
CA THR A 4 13.66 -4.96 15.11
C THR A 4 14.42 -5.35 16.38
N ARG A 5 13.93 -4.92 17.54
CA ARG A 5 14.49 -5.35 18.84
C ARG A 5 14.13 -6.80 19.19
N LEU A 6 13.08 -7.34 18.57
CA LEU A 6 12.61 -8.72 18.71
C LEU A 6 13.01 -9.56 17.49
N PRO A 7 13.18 -10.88 17.66
CA PRO A 7 13.21 -11.82 16.55
C PRO A 7 12.00 -11.61 15.62
N LEU A 8 12.23 -11.70 14.32
CA LEU A 8 11.21 -11.41 13.30
C LEU A 8 9.89 -12.19 13.48
N PRO A 9 9.90 -13.50 13.85
CA PRO A 9 8.67 -14.23 14.13
C PRO A 9 7.88 -13.65 15.32
N GLU A 10 8.56 -13.38 16.44
CA GLU A 10 7.96 -12.82 17.66
C GLU A 10 7.39 -11.42 17.42
N PHE A 11 8.09 -10.63 16.61
CA PHE A 11 7.61 -9.31 16.19
C PHE A 11 6.27 -9.40 15.46
N TYR A 12 6.12 -10.30 14.49
CA TYR A 12 4.85 -10.47 13.76
C TYR A 12 3.74 -11.02 14.64
N GLU A 13 4.05 -11.92 15.57
CA GLU A 13 3.07 -12.44 16.52
C GLU A 13 2.50 -11.34 17.42
N GLU A 14 3.35 -10.50 18.01
CA GLU A 14 2.90 -9.39 18.86
C GLU A 14 2.18 -8.31 18.05
N LEU A 15 2.64 -8.01 16.83
CA LEU A 15 1.97 -7.09 15.92
C LEU A 15 0.55 -7.57 15.59
N VAL A 16 0.38 -8.83 15.20
CA VAL A 16 -0.95 -9.37 14.88
C VAL A 16 -1.84 -9.47 16.12
N LYS A 17 -1.27 -9.79 17.28
CA LYS A 17 -2.00 -9.87 18.56
C LYS A 17 -2.62 -8.53 18.95
N THR A 18 -1.85 -7.44 18.88
CA THR A 18 -2.36 -6.08 19.16
C THR A 18 -3.48 -5.70 18.19
N GLN A 19 -3.27 -5.94 16.89
CA GLN A 19 -4.25 -5.67 15.84
C GLN A 19 -5.53 -6.50 16.02
N ARG A 20 -5.42 -7.77 16.44
CA ARG A 20 -6.55 -8.66 16.71
C ARG A 20 -7.39 -8.19 17.89
N ILE A 21 -6.76 -7.72 18.98
CA ILE A 21 -7.48 -7.20 20.14
C ILE A 21 -8.25 -5.92 19.78
N LEU A 22 -7.60 -4.99 19.06
CA LEU A 22 -8.26 -3.78 18.56
C LEU A 22 -9.40 -4.13 17.60
N ASN A 23 -9.17 -5.10 16.71
CA ASN A 23 -10.20 -5.52 15.78
C ASN A 23 -11.39 -6.16 16.49
N LEU A 24 -11.20 -7.18 17.34
CA LEU A 24 -12.31 -7.82 18.05
C LEU A 24 -13.16 -6.83 18.85
N LYS A 25 -12.54 -5.77 19.38
CA LYS A 25 -13.23 -4.72 20.13
C LYS A 25 -14.04 -3.77 19.22
N HIS A 26 -13.57 -3.50 18.01
CA HIS A 26 -14.08 -2.40 17.17
C HIS A 26 -14.60 -2.79 15.79
N LEU A 27 -14.34 -4.01 15.32
CA LEU A 27 -14.59 -4.51 13.97
C LEU A 27 -15.12 -5.95 14.10
N GLY A 28 -16.31 -6.21 13.58
CA GLY A 28 -17.05 -7.45 13.84
C GLY A 28 -18.50 -7.15 14.13
N TRP A 29 -19.11 -7.87 15.09
CA TRP A 29 -20.53 -7.70 15.41
C TRP A 29 -20.87 -6.31 15.94
N SER A 30 -19.95 -5.69 16.70
CA SER A 30 -20.11 -4.33 17.22
C SER A 30 -20.15 -3.28 16.09
N ALA A 31 -19.19 -3.34 15.15
CA ALA A 31 -19.18 -2.47 13.98
C ALA A 31 -20.42 -2.70 13.10
N LEU A 32 -20.77 -3.96 12.83
CA LEU A 32 -21.91 -4.29 11.99
C LEU A 32 -23.21 -3.74 12.56
N LYS A 33 -23.42 -3.80 13.88
CA LYS A 33 -24.55 -3.15 14.54
C LYS A 33 -24.54 -1.64 14.33
N GLY A 34 -23.40 -0.99 14.55
CA GLY A 34 -23.26 0.46 14.33
C GLY A 34 -23.46 0.89 12.87
N THR A 35 -23.11 0.03 11.91
CA THR A 35 -23.20 0.31 10.47
C THR A 35 -24.31 -0.47 9.77
N MET A 36 -25.30 -1.00 10.48
CA MET A 36 -26.26 -1.97 9.93
C MET A 36 -27.01 -1.43 8.71
N ARG A 37 -27.41 -0.16 8.75
CA ARG A 37 -28.09 0.52 7.63
C ARG A 37 -27.20 0.68 6.40
N ILE A 38 -25.91 0.96 6.60
CA ILE A 38 -24.92 1.08 5.51
C ILE A 38 -24.66 -0.31 4.92
N ALA A 39 -24.45 -1.32 5.77
CA ALA A 39 -24.25 -2.69 5.34
C ALA A 39 -25.45 -3.20 4.51
N ALA A 40 -26.68 -2.96 4.97
CA ALA A 40 -27.89 -3.31 4.24
C ALA A 40 -27.97 -2.58 2.88
N GLY A 41 -27.70 -1.27 2.85
CA GLY A 41 -27.68 -0.50 1.60
C GLY A 41 -26.62 -0.98 0.60
N LEU A 42 -25.43 -1.35 1.08
CA LEU A 42 -24.37 -1.92 0.27
C LEU A 42 -24.76 -3.30 -0.27
N LEU A 43 -25.34 -4.17 0.57
CA LEU A 43 -25.82 -5.49 0.17
C LEU A 43 -26.94 -5.41 -0.88
N LEU A 44 -27.89 -4.48 -0.72
CA LEU A 44 -28.94 -4.21 -1.71
C LEU A 44 -28.37 -3.77 -3.07
N ARG A 45 -27.21 -3.11 -3.06
CA ARG A 45 -26.45 -2.73 -4.27
C ARG A 45 -25.48 -3.83 -4.76
N GLY A 46 -25.54 -5.03 -4.17
CA GLY A 46 -24.66 -6.16 -4.50
C GLY A 46 -23.24 -6.07 -3.92
N GLN A 47 -22.94 -5.03 -3.15
CA GLN A 47 -21.60 -4.80 -2.58
C GLN A 47 -21.42 -5.59 -1.28
N THR A 48 -20.94 -6.83 -1.42
CA THR A 48 -20.67 -7.73 -0.26
C THR A 48 -19.29 -7.52 0.36
N ASN A 49 -18.42 -6.71 -0.25
CA ASN A 49 -17.02 -6.55 0.16
C ASN A 49 -16.88 -6.03 1.59
N PHE A 50 -17.71 -5.08 2.00
CA PHE A 50 -17.68 -4.54 3.36
C PHE A 50 -17.94 -5.61 4.42
N VAL A 51 -19.03 -6.37 4.24
CA VAL A 51 -19.37 -7.48 5.12
C VAL A 51 -18.26 -8.53 5.08
N LYS A 52 -17.80 -8.95 3.91
CA LYS A 52 -16.68 -9.92 3.81
C LYS A 52 -15.42 -9.46 4.53
N MET A 53 -15.07 -8.17 4.46
CA MET A 53 -13.89 -7.61 5.13
C MET A 53 -13.98 -7.74 6.66
N LEU A 54 -15.17 -7.50 7.25
CA LEU A 54 -15.37 -7.62 8.71
C LEU A 54 -15.05 -9.02 9.25
N TRP A 55 -15.29 -10.08 8.46
CA TRP A 55 -14.96 -11.46 8.86
C TRP A 55 -13.61 -11.95 8.33
N LYS A 56 -13.10 -11.40 7.21
CA LYS A 56 -11.80 -11.79 6.63
C LYS A 56 -10.60 -11.30 7.42
N PHE A 57 -10.77 -10.41 8.40
CA PHE A 57 -9.64 -9.86 9.15
C PHE A 57 -8.73 -10.95 9.73
N ASN A 58 -9.27 -11.99 10.37
CA ASN A 58 -8.47 -13.08 10.93
C ASN A 58 -7.68 -13.89 9.88
N SER A 59 -8.11 -13.86 8.62
CA SER A 59 -7.40 -14.52 7.52
C SER A 59 -6.30 -13.65 6.92
N VAL A 60 -6.44 -12.33 6.97
CA VAL A 60 -5.48 -11.36 6.41
C VAL A 60 -4.35 -11.09 7.40
N TYR A 61 -4.71 -10.92 8.68
CA TYR A 61 -3.75 -10.63 9.74
C TYR A 61 -3.30 -11.95 10.39
N ASN A 62 -2.35 -12.61 9.73
CA ASN A 62 -1.78 -13.88 10.15
C ASN A 62 -0.25 -13.81 10.13
N PRO A 63 0.43 -14.01 11.26
CA PRO A 63 1.89 -13.90 11.34
C PRO A 63 2.59 -14.92 10.43
N LYS A 64 1.99 -16.10 10.22
CA LYS A 64 2.54 -17.12 9.31
C LYS A 64 2.51 -16.66 7.87
N LEU A 65 1.46 -15.95 7.44
CA LEU A 65 1.38 -15.40 6.09
C LEU A 65 2.42 -14.30 5.89
N GLN A 66 2.58 -13.41 6.87
CA GLN A 66 3.59 -12.35 6.83
C GLN A 66 5.00 -12.94 6.77
N LEU A 67 5.31 -13.94 7.61
CA LEU A 67 6.60 -14.62 7.59
C LEU A 67 6.84 -15.37 6.27
N SER A 68 5.81 -16.02 5.73
CA SER A 68 5.93 -16.73 4.44
C SER A 68 6.23 -15.79 3.28
N ASP A 69 5.67 -14.58 3.29
CA ASP A 69 5.95 -13.57 2.27
C ASP A 69 7.40 -13.07 2.37
N HIS A 70 7.90 -12.89 3.59
CA HIS A 70 9.31 -12.56 3.85
C HIS A 70 10.30 -13.63 3.39
N GLN A 71 9.88 -14.89 3.33
CA GLN A 71 10.71 -16.01 2.87
C GLN A 71 10.69 -16.18 1.35
N ARG A 72 9.88 -15.40 0.62
CA ARG A 72 9.83 -15.50 -0.84
C ARG A 72 11.09 -14.94 -1.48
N PRO A 73 11.53 -15.53 -2.60
CA PRO A 73 12.66 -15.00 -3.35
C PRO A 73 12.34 -13.59 -3.88
N VAL A 74 13.33 -12.70 -3.83
CA VAL A 74 13.21 -11.32 -4.31
C VAL A 74 13.50 -11.29 -5.81
N ASN A 75 12.50 -10.93 -6.63
CA ASN A 75 12.67 -10.86 -8.09
C ASN A 75 13.47 -9.63 -8.57
N TYR A 76 13.42 -8.55 -7.79
CA TYR A 76 14.06 -7.28 -8.09
C TYR A 76 14.86 -6.83 -6.89
N GLU A 77 16.00 -7.48 -6.67
CA GLU A 77 16.90 -7.10 -5.59
C GLU A 77 17.56 -5.76 -5.92
N LEU A 78 17.34 -4.76 -5.06
CA LEU A 78 18.03 -3.49 -5.14
C LEU A 78 19.36 -3.62 -4.40
N SER A 79 20.45 -3.21 -5.04
CA SER A 79 21.75 -3.11 -4.39
C SER A 79 21.66 -2.10 -3.24
N ILE A 80 22.11 -2.51 -2.06
CA ILE A 80 22.19 -1.60 -0.91
C ILE A 80 23.25 -0.55 -1.26
N PRO A 81 22.93 0.76 -1.16
CA PRO A 81 23.93 1.79 -1.42
C PRO A 81 25.08 1.63 -0.42
N SER A 82 26.31 1.61 -0.93
CA SER A 82 27.51 1.59 -0.10
C SER A 82 27.51 2.83 0.81
N SER A 83 27.68 2.62 2.12
CA SER A 83 27.70 3.67 3.15
C SER A 83 28.83 4.70 3.00
N SER A 84 29.71 4.52 2.02
CA SER A 84 30.73 5.50 1.62
C SER A 84 30.10 6.63 0.80
N HIS A 85 29.27 7.44 1.43
CA HIS A 85 29.07 8.80 0.95
C HIS A 85 30.25 9.62 1.44
N SER A 86 31.34 9.67 0.68
CA SER A 86 32.11 10.91 0.70
C SER A 86 31.14 11.98 0.18
N LEU A 87 31.14 13.14 0.81
CA LEU A 87 30.39 14.31 0.33
C LEU A 87 30.96 14.81 -1.02
N GLU A 88 31.72 14.02 -1.78
CA GLU A 88 32.32 14.40 -3.06
C GLU A 88 31.29 14.18 -4.17
N GLY A 89 30.23 14.99 -4.18
CA GLY A 89 29.19 14.82 -5.19
C GLY A 89 27.91 15.62 -5.01
N HIS A 90 27.80 16.47 -3.99
CA HIS A 90 26.63 17.36 -3.82
C HIS A 90 26.40 18.30 -5.01
N ASN A 91 27.35 18.39 -5.94
CA ASN A 91 27.25 19.16 -7.19
C ASN A 91 26.97 18.32 -8.46
N LEU A 92 26.74 17.01 -8.36
CA LEU A 92 26.44 16.13 -9.51
C LEU A 92 24.98 15.68 -9.54
N LEU A 93 24.04 16.50 -9.06
CA LEU A 93 22.63 16.28 -9.33
C LEU A 93 22.39 16.61 -10.82
N PHE A 94 22.46 15.59 -11.68
CA PHE A 94 22.17 15.77 -13.10
C PHE A 94 20.66 15.97 -13.28
N ILE A 95 20.22 17.23 -13.25
CA ILE A 95 18.86 17.61 -13.57
C ILE A 95 18.73 17.58 -15.10
N HIS A 96 17.99 16.61 -15.63
CA HIS A 96 17.61 16.63 -17.04
C HIS A 96 16.88 17.95 -17.33
N LYS A 97 17.41 18.77 -18.25
CA LYS A 97 16.69 19.94 -18.75
C LYS A 97 15.38 19.45 -19.35
N GLY A 98 14.24 19.94 -18.83
CA GLY A 98 12.95 19.63 -19.39
C GLY A 98 12.92 20.08 -20.86
N LYS A 99 12.86 19.13 -21.80
CA LYS A 99 12.81 19.43 -23.24
C LYS A 99 11.45 20.02 -23.71
N GLY A 100 10.62 20.48 -22.78
CA GLY A 100 9.25 20.93 -23.07
C GLY A 100 8.41 19.86 -23.77
N ARG A 101 7.36 20.29 -24.48
CA ARG A 101 6.51 19.40 -25.30
C ARG A 101 7.31 18.71 -26.41
N ALA A 102 8.30 19.38 -26.98
CA ALA A 102 9.11 18.89 -28.10
C ALA A 102 9.99 17.68 -27.79
N GLY A 103 10.26 17.37 -26.51
CA GLY A 103 11.04 16.21 -26.12
C GLY A 103 10.25 15.00 -25.66
N ARG A 104 8.92 15.06 -25.73
CA ARG A 104 8.05 13.94 -25.36
C ARG A 104 7.97 12.97 -26.53
N ALA A 105 8.36 11.73 -26.31
CA ALA A 105 8.05 10.62 -27.22
C ALA A 105 6.64 10.08 -26.89
N LEU A 106 5.64 10.96 -26.89
CA LEU A 106 4.24 10.58 -26.73
C LEU A 106 3.59 10.73 -28.10
N ASP A 107 2.76 9.77 -28.48
CA ASP A 107 1.86 9.96 -29.59
C ASP A 107 0.75 10.95 -29.21
N HIS A 108 0.09 11.49 -30.23
CA HIS A 108 -0.88 12.57 -30.07
C HIS A 108 -2.04 12.18 -29.14
N SER A 109 -2.52 10.94 -29.25
CA SER A 109 -3.60 10.38 -28.44
C SER A 109 -3.24 10.32 -26.95
N THR A 110 -2.02 9.91 -26.62
CA THR A 110 -1.56 9.89 -25.23
C THR A 110 -1.39 11.31 -24.69
N GLU A 111 -0.96 12.27 -25.52
CA GLU A 111 -0.83 13.66 -25.09
C GLU A 111 -2.20 14.31 -24.79
N GLU A 112 -3.21 14.07 -25.62
CA GLU A 112 -4.60 14.53 -25.37
C GLU A 112 -5.20 13.91 -24.10
N PHE A 113 -4.96 12.61 -23.88
CA PHE A 113 -5.40 11.94 -22.65
C PHE A 113 -4.74 12.55 -21.40
N VAL A 114 -3.43 12.81 -21.44
CA VAL A 114 -2.72 13.43 -20.30
C VAL A 114 -3.18 14.87 -20.08
N ASP A 115 -3.38 15.66 -21.14
CA ASP A 115 -3.81 17.05 -21.02
C ASP A 115 -5.26 17.17 -20.54
N SER A 116 -6.15 16.25 -20.92
CA SER A 116 -7.53 16.20 -20.39
C SER A 116 -7.61 15.80 -18.92
N THR A 117 -6.61 15.08 -18.39
CA THR A 117 -6.56 14.65 -16.99
C THR A 117 -5.74 15.58 -16.08
N ARG A 118 -4.89 16.45 -16.65
CA ARG A 118 -3.97 17.33 -15.90
C ARG A 118 -4.65 18.48 -15.15
N ASN A 119 -5.77 18.98 -15.65
CA ASN A 119 -6.63 19.91 -14.93
C ASN A 119 -7.90 19.15 -14.57
N GLY A 120 -8.11 18.88 -13.28
CA GLY A 120 -9.30 18.16 -12.79
C GLY A 120 -10.54 18.54 -13.60
N GLY A 121 -11.09 17.52 -14.28
CA GLY A 121 -12.09 17.66 -15.31
C GLY A 121 -13.17 18.66 -14.90
N LYS A 122 -13.27 19.74 -15.67
CA LYS A 122 -14.46 20.59 -15.66
C LYS A 122 -15.47 19.91 -16.57
N ASP A 123 -16.32 19.09 -15.95
CA ASP A 123 -17.70 18.92 -16.41
C ASP A 123 -18.46 20.24 -16.23
#